data_AF-A0A5J4JJL6-F1
#
_entry.id   AF-A0A5J4JJL6-F1
#
_cell.length_a   1.000
_cell.length_b   1.000
_cell.length_c   1.000
_cell.angle_alpha   90.00
_cell.angle_beta   90.00
_cell.angle_gamma   90.00
#
_symmetry.space_group_name_H-M   'P 1'
#
loop_
_entity.id
_entity.type
_entity.pdbx_description
1 polymer ?
#
loop_
_entity_poly.entity_id
_entity_poly.type
_entity_poly.pdbx_seq_one_letter_code
_entity_poly.pdbx_strand_id
1 'polypeptide(L)'
;MSPSVVKFDHLERMTDDTGLLEHSLGRIPRRREGYSTDDNARAICLCLEWLDLLGDDALDERRRLFRLLDRYLAFLLWAQREDGWFQNNFYFDRTPESETRSDDCLGRSLWATAVAYVQLGDMARKRVAAEILRRSLTAGRELRFLRGQAWGLATCGLLLNERSGDSALPSGVTEDDLTELANAFEQRLLAAYRAHRTEDWRWFEPQITYANGLLPWALFVAYRYHGKRETLQVAKESFDFLLTKMSGRDGVIRPVGNRGWCDAEHRADWDQQPIDVMKLALAAREAYRATGDEVYREVVRRCRNWFYGDNDLGTPLADPSDGSCCDGLNPDGPNPNRGAESTISYLLTEAIARSLGFEEDVANRFARAVVSHV
;
A
#
# COMPACT_ATOMS: atom_id res chain seq x y z
N MET A 1 -25.19 -13.60 -14.24
CA MET A 1 -23.89 -12.96 -14.51
C MET A 1 -23.11 -13.06 -13.21
N SER A 2 -22.03 -13.85 -13.18
CA SER A 2 -21.17 -13.87 -11.98
C SER A 2 -20.57 -12.47 -11.87
N PRO A 3 -20.67 -11.77 -10.72
CA PRO A 3 -19.81 -10.61 -10.49
C PRO A 3 -18.37 -11.04 -10.76
N SER A 4 -17.54 -10.17 -11.32
CA SER A 4 -16.14 -10.50 -11.58
C SER A 4 -15.48 -10.77 -10.23
N VAL A 5 -15.26 -12.05 -9.91
CA VAL A 5 -14.76 -12.46 -8.60
C VAL A 5 -13.24 -12.35 -8.65
N VAL A 6 -12.69 -11.29 -8.05
CA VAL A 6 -11.26 -11.25 -7.74
C VAL A 6 -10.95 -12.46 -6.85
N LYS A 7 -9.94 -13.23 -7.25
CA LYS A 7 -9.51 -14.45 -6.57
C LYS A 7 -8.36 -14.15 -5.63
N PHE A 8 -8.24 -14.93 -4.57
CA PHE A 8 -7.13 -14.87 -3.61
C PHE A 8 -6.30 -16.18 -3.61
N ASP A 9 -6.47 -17.00 -4.63
CA ASP A 9 -5.92 -18.36 -4.67
C ASP A 9 -4.39 -18.34 -4.67
N HIS A 10 -3.79 -17.35 -5.34
CA HIS A 10 -2.34 -17.14 -5.30
C HIS A 10 -1.85 -16.56 -3.96
N LEU A 11 -2.62 -15.68 -3.33
CA LEU A 11 -2.29 -15.19 -1.97
C LEU A 11 -2.28 -16.34 -0.96
N GLU A 12 -3.27 -17.25 -1.03
CA GLU A 12 -3.29 -18.47 -0.22
C GLU A 12 -2.15 -19.41 -0.55
N ARG A 13 -1.78 -19.54 -1.83
CA ARG A 13 -0.63 -20.35 -2.25
C ARG A 13 0.70 -19.84 -1.66
N MET A 14 0.83 -18.51 -1.52
CA MET A 14 2.00 -17.86 -0.93
C MET A 14 1.97 -17.82 0.60
N THR A 15 0.83 -18.16 1.24
CA THR A 15 0.65 -18.10 2.69
C THR A 15 0.59 -19.49 3.31
N ASP A 16 1.50 -19.79 4.24
CA ASP A 16 1.43 -21.03 5.01
C ASP A 16 0.91 -20.81 6.45
N ASP A 17 1.24 -21.71 7.37
CA ASP A 17 0.84 -21.61 8.77
C ASP A 17 1.60 -20.55 9.56
N THR A 18 2.71 -20.05 9.02
CA THR A 18 3.58 -19.03 9.60
C THR A 18 3.15 -17.64 9.14
N GLY A 19 3.09 -17.44 7.83
CA GLY A 19 2.83 -16.13 7.24
C GLY A 19 2.97 -16.14 5.72
N LEU A 20 3.09 -14.95 5.14
CA LEU A 20 3.26 -14.75 3.70
C LEU A 20 4.73 -14.86 3.29
N LEU A 21 5.03 -15.71 2.30
CA LEU A 21 6.34 -15.85 1.68
C LEU A 21 6.63 -14.68 0.71
N GLU A 22 7.87 -14.24 0.61
CA GLU A 22 8.24 -13.01 -0.13
C GLU A 22 8.16 -13.18 -1.66
N HIS A 23 8.72 -14.28 -2.17
CA HIS A 23 9.03 -14.43 -3.59
C HIS A 23 8.53 -15.74 -4.19
N SER A 24 8.38 -15.77 -5.50
CA SER A 24 7.98 -16.96 -6.25
C SER A 24 8.77 -17.10 -7.56
N LEU A 25 8.78 -18.31 -8.13
CA LEU A 25 9.18 -18.57 -9.51
C LEU A 25 7.92 -18.88 -10.30
N GLY A 26 7.51 -17.97 -11.18
CA GLY A 26 6.18 -18.05 -11.76
C GLY A 26 5.12 -17.97 -10.66
N ARG A 27 4.33 -19.03 -10.48
CA ARG A 27 3.31 -19.12 -9.41
C ARG A 27 3.75 -19.93 -8.19
N ILE A 28 4.95 -20.51 -8.21
CA ILE A 28 5.41 -21.44 -7.19
C ILE A 28 6.21 -20.67 -6.13
N PRO A 29 5.79 -20.66 -4.85
CA PRO A 29 6.49 -19.94 -3.79
C PRO A 29 7.95 -20.42 -3.67
N ARG A 30 8.90 -19.48 -3.65
CA ARG A 30 10.32 -19.75 -3.43
C ARG A 30 10.56 -19.80 -1.92
N ARG A 31 10.32 -20.96 -1.32
CA ARG A 31 10.49 -21.15 0.13
C ARG A 31 11.83 -20.66 0.65
N ARG A 32 12.93 -20.81 -0.09
CA ARG A 32 14.27 -20.35 0.32
C ARG A 32 14.33 -18.86 0.66
N GLU A 33 13.48 -18.05 0.05
CA GLU A 33 13.43 -16.59 0.25
C GLU A 33 12.64 -16.19 1.51
N GLY A 34 12.05 -17.14 2.23
CA GLY A 34 11.50 -16.87 3.56
C GLY A 34 10.32 -15.91 3.57
N TYR A 35 10.23 -15.12 4.63
CA TYR A 35 9.09 -14.27 4.97
C TYR A 35 9.55 -12.86 5.33
N SER A 36 8.74 -11.87 4.94
CA SER A 36 8.94 -10.48 5.34
C SER A 36 7.77 -9.95 6.17
N THR A 37 8.07 -9.25 7.27
CA THR A 37 7.09 -8.48 8.04
C THR A 37 6.42 -7.42 7.18
N ASP A 38 7.17 -6.80 6.27
CA ASP A 38 6.67 -5.82 5.31
C ASP A 38 5.50 -6.35 4.46
N ASP A 39 5.59 -7.60 3.99
CA ASP A 39 4.56 -8.25 3.19
C ASP A 39 3.37 -8.70 4.02
N ASN A 40 3.61 -9.23 5.22
CA ASN A 40 2.54 -9.61 6.15
C ASN A 40 1.74 -8.37 6.60
N ALA A 41 2.39 -7.22 6.82
CA ALA A 41 1.72 -5.95 7.12
C ALA A 41 0.85 -5.46 5.95
N ARG A 42 1.34 -5.56 4.71
CA ARG A 42 0.54 -5.25 3.50
C ARG A 42 -0.66 -6.19 3.38
N ALA A 43 -0.48 -7.47 3.69
CA ALA A 43 -1.53 -8.48 3.60
C ALA A 43 -2.65 -8.26 4.64
N ILE A 44 -2.33 -7.72 5.83
CA ILE A 44 -3.34 -7.25 6.80
C ILE A 44 -4.22 -6.16 6.18
N CYS A 45 -3.60 -5.10 5.61
CA CYS A 45 -4.34 -4.04 4.94
C CYS A 45 -5.21 -4.58 3.81
N LEU A 46 -4.69 -5.52 3.02
CA LEU A 46 -5.44 -6.17 1.95
C LEU A 46 -6.69 -6.87 2.49
N CYS A 47 -6.55 -7.73 3.50
CA CYS A 47 -7.70 -8.45 4.08
C CYS A 47 -8.76 -7.46 4.59
N LEU A 48 -8.36 -6.38 5.25
CA LEU A 48 -9.25 -5.39 5.82
C LEU A 48 -10.00 -4.58 4.75
N GLU A 49 -9.30 -4.10 3.72
CA GLU A 49 -9.91 -3.40 2.58
C GLU A 49 -10.94 -4.28 1.86
N TRP A 50 -10.67 -5.58 1.71
CA TRP A 50 -11.63 -6.50 1.10
C TRP A 50 -12.79 -6.85 2.01
N LEU A 51 -12.56 -7.02 3.32
CA LEU A 51 -13.62 -7.29 4.30
C LEU A 51 -14.67 -6.17 4.35
N ASP A 52 -14.25 -4.91 4.17
CA ASP A 52 -15.11 -3.73 4.12
C ASP A 52 -16.01 -3.71 2.86
N LEU A 53 -15.55 -4.34 1.77
CA LEU A 53 -16.29 -4.45 0.52
C LEU A 53 -17.26 -5.64 0.47
N LEU A 54 -17.18 -6.58 1.42
CA LEU A 54 -18.02 -7.77 1.42
C LEU A 54 -19.42 -7.47 1.94
N GLY A 55 -20.43 -7.82 1.13
CA GLY A 55 -21.82 -7.90 1.55
C GLY A 55 -22.08 -8.99 2.60
N ASP A 56 -23.30 -9.01 3.13
CA ASP A 56 -23.71 -9.96 4.18
C ASP A 56 -23.78 -11.42 3.69
N ASP A 57 -23.96 -11.63 2.39
CA ASP A 57 -24.08 -12.94 1.74
C ASP A 57 -22.72 -13.61 1.46
N ALA A 58 -21.61 -12.87 1.53
CA ALA A 58 -20.26 -13.36 1.25
C ALA A 58 -19.60 -14.06 2.46
N LEU A 59 -20.33 -14.92 3.17
CA LEU A 59 -19.88 -15.56 4.41
C LEU A 59 -18.61 -16.41 4.25
N ASP A 60 -18.49 -17.14 3.14
CA ASP A 60 -17.32 -18.00 2.89
C ASP A 60 -16.05 -17.18 2.65
N GLU A 61 -16.15 -16.11 1.86
CA GLU A 61 -15.05 -15.19 1.59
C GLU A 61 -14.67 -14.44 2.87
N ARG A 62 -15.66 -13.99 3.66
CA ARG A 62 -15.42 -13.37 4.96
C ARG A 62 -14.65 -14.30 5.90
N ARG A 63 -15.04 -15.57 5.98
CA ARG A 63 -14.31 -16.59 6.76
C ARG A 63 -12.90 -16.82 6.23
N ARG A 64 -12.71 -16.83 4.91
CA ARG A 64 -11.40 -16.98 4.27
C ARG A 64 -10.46 -15.82 4.63
N LEU A 65 -10.91 -14.58 4.45
CA LEU A 65 -10.12 -13.38 4.73
C LEU A 65 -9.78 -13.27 6.23
N PHE A 66 -10.70 -13.60 7.13
CA PHE A 66 -10.38 -13.63 8.55
C PHE A 66 -9.32 -14.68 8.91
N ARG A 67 -9.32 -15.87 8.29
CA ARG A 67 -8.25 -16.86 8.52
C ARG A 67 -6.88 -16.36 8.06
N LEU A 68 -6.83 -15.66 6.92
CA LEU A 68 -5.58 -15.05 6.44
C LEU A 68 -5.13 -13.91 7.35
N LEU A 69 -6.06 -13.02 7.71
CA LEU A 69 -5.80 -11.93 8.64
C LEU A 69 -5.22 -12.42 9.98
N ASP A 70 -5.77 -13.51 10.54
CA ASP A 70 -5.29 -14.09 11.78
C ASP A 70 -3.83 -14.56 11.69
N ARG A 71 -3.44 -15.16 10.55
CA ARG A 71 -2.05 -15.57 10.30
C ARG A 71 -1.12 -14.37 10.22
N TYR A 72 -1.51 -13.33 9.50
CA TYR A 72 -0.67 -12.13 9.34
C TYR A 72 -0.54 -11.34 10.65
N LEU A 73 -1.62 -11.25 11.45
CA LEU A 73 -1.57 -10.67 12.79
C LEU A 73 -0.68 -11.50 13.73
N ALA A 74 -0.77 -12.83 13.67
CA ALA A 74 0.11 -13.71 14.43
C ALA A 74 1.59 -13.54 14.02
N PHE A 75 1.87 -13.37 12.72
CA PHE A 75 3.20 -13.09 12.22
C PHE A 75 3.75 -11.76 12.76
N LEU A 76 2.98 -10.66 12.67
CA LEU A 76 3.41 -9.36 13.22
C LEU A 76 3.62 -9.42 14.73
N LEU A 77 2.77 -10.15 15.46
CA LEU A 77 2.92 -10.33 16.90
C LEU A 77 4.23 -11.06 17.25
N TRP A 78 4.60 -12.07 16.46
CA TRP A 78 5.85 -12.81 16.62
C TRP A 78 7.09 -11.98 16.20
N ALA A 79 6.99 -11.24 15.11
CA ALA A 79 8.10 -10.47 14.55
C ALA A 79 8.41 -9.17 15.33
N GLN A 80 7.48 -8.69 16.15
CA GLN A 80 7.68 -7.50 16.97
C GLN A 80 8.66 -7.77 18.12
N ARG A 81 9.80 -7.09 18.08
CA ARG A 81 10.86 -7.14 19.08
C ARG A 81 10.44 -6.43 20.37
N GLU A 82 11.16 -6.68 21.47
CA GLU A 82 10.90 -6.08 22.79
C GLU A 82 10.82 -4.55 22.77
N ASP A 83 11.68 -3.91 21.97
CA ASP A 83 11.79 -2.47 21.76
C ASP A 83 10.67 -1.87 20.87
N GLY A 84 9.70 -2.67 20.41
CA GLY A 84 8.58 -2.24 19.58
C GLY A 84 8.89 -2.11 18.09
N TRP A 85 10.16 -2.26 17.69
CA TRP A 85 10.56 -2.44 16.30
C TRP A 85 10.23 -3.86 15.82
N PHE A 86 10.41 -4.11 14.53
CA PHE A 86 10.18 -5.42 13.93
C PHE A 86 11.50 -5.98 13.39
N GLN A 87 11.64 -7.29 13.50
CA GLN A 87 12.48 -8.06 12.58
C GLN A 87 11.72 -8.14 11.26
N ASN A 88 12.33 -7.72 10.15
CA ASN A 88 11.69 -7.74 8.84
C ASN A 88 11.81 -9.12 8.21
N ASN A 89 13.03 -9.61 8.01
CA ASN A 89 13.27 -10.80 7.21
C ASN A 89 13.54 -12.03 8.07
N PHE A 90 12.93 -13.15 7.66
CA PHE A 90 13.11 -14.46 8.29
C PHE A 90 13.36 -15.51 7.21
N TYR A 91 14.36 -16.37 7.44
CA TYR A 91 14.55 -17.55 6.63
C TYR A 91 13.33 -18.49 6.72
N PHE A 92 13.22 -19.43 5.77
CA PHE A 92 12.12 -20.40 5.75
C PHE A 92 12.00 -21.24 7.02
N ASP A 93 13.13 -21.52 7.68
CA ASP A 93 13.19 -22.25 8.95
C ASP A 93 12.79 -21.39 10.17
N ARG A 94 12.30 -20.17 9.91
CA ARG A 94 11.80 -19.19 10.88
C ARG A 94 12.90 -18.56 11.72
N THR A 95 14.17 -18.74 11.34
CA THR A 95 15.26 -18.00 11.98
C THR A 95 15.35 -16.57 11.43
N PRO A 96 15.58 -15.57 12.29
CA PRO A 96 15.69 -14.18 11.84
C PRO A 96 16.95 -13.97 11.00
N GLU A 97 16.86 -13.20 9.93
CA GLU A 97 18.02 -12.77 9.16
C GLU A 97 18.80 -11.66 9.87
N SER A 98 20.08 -11.50 9.53
CA SER A 98 20.87 -10.38 10.04
C SER A 98 20.51 -9.11 9.28
N GLU A 99 19.93 -8.13 9.98
CA GLU A 99 19.48 -6.88 9.38
C GLU A 99 19.63 -5.69 10.34
N THR A 100 19.46 -4.48 9.78
CA THR A 100 19.28 -3.26 10.56
C THR A 100 17.81 -2.87 10.62
N ARG A 101 17.43 -2.10 11.64
CA ARG A 101 16.08 -1.55 11.78
C ARG A 101 15.64 -0.86 10.48
N SER A 102 14.43 -1.18 10.02
CA SER A 102 13.82 -0.61 8.82
C SER A 102 12.64 0.28 9.19
N ASP A 103 12.75 1.58 8.88
CA ASP A 103 11.65 2.55 9.02
C ASP A 103 10.42 2.17 8.19
N ASP A 104 10.69 1.55 7.06
CA ASP A 104 9.71 1.09 6.10
C ASP A 104 8.87 -0.06 6.69
N CYS A 105 9.55 -1.05 7.29
CA CYS A 105 8.92 -2.15 8.01
C CYS A 105 8.10 -1.68 9.20
N LEU A 106 8.67 -0.80 10.03
CA LEU A 106 7.97 -0.24 11.19
C LEU A 106 6.77 0.60 10.75
N GLY A 107 6.93 1.48 9.77
CA GLY A 107 5.86 2.34 9.27
C GLY A 107 4.69 1.55 8.70
N ARG A 108 4.94 0.53 7.87
CA ARG A 108 3.87 -0.31 7.31
C ARG A 108 3.16 -1.13 8.38
N SER A 109 3.90 -1.69 9.33
CA SER A 109 3.32 -2.45 10.45
C SER A 109 2.49 -1.56 11.38
N LEU A 110 2.96 -0.34 11.61
CA LEU A 110 2.25 0.69 12.38
C LEU A 110 0.91 1.04 11.72
N TRP A 111 0.92 1.31 10.41
CA TRP A 111 -0.31 1.59 9.65
C TRP A 111 -1.26 0.40 9.64
N ALA A 112 -0.77 -0.80 9.33
CA ALA A 112 -1.59 -2.01 9.24
C ALA A 112 -2.32 -2.31 10.56
N THR A 113 -1.63 -2.15 11.69
CA THR A 113 -2.21 -2.40 13.01
C THR A 113 -3.17 -1.28 13.46
N ALA A 114 -2.94 -0.03 13.03
CA ALA A 114 -3.90 1.05 13.23
C ALA A 114 -5.21 0.84 12.47
N VAL A 115 -5.13 0.46 11.19
CA VAL A 115 -6.32 0.13 10.39
C VAL A 115 -7.05 -1.06 10.99
N ALA A 116 -6.33 -2.12 11.39
CA ALA A 116 -6.92 -3.27 12.07
C ALA A 116 -7.64 -2.87 13.36
N TYR A 117 -7.02 -2.04 14.19
CA TYR A 117 -7.61 -1.57 15.44
C TYR A 117 -8.92 -0.79 15.23
N VAL A 118 -8.94 0.06 14.21
CA VAL A 118 -10.11 0.88 13.87
C VAL A 118 -11.23 0.03 13.29
N GLN A 119 -10.95 -0.80 12.29
CA GLN A 119 -11.99 -1.47 11.50
C GLN A 119 -12.53 -2.76 12.14
N LEU A 120 -11.76 -3.44 12.99
CA LEU A 120 -12.19 -4.72 13.55
C LEU A 120 -13.24 -4.54 14.64
N GLY A 121 -14.44 -5.08 14.41
CA GLY A 121 -15.48 -5.19 15.43
C GLY A 121 -15.29 -6.34 16.43
N ASP A 122 -14.51 -7.37 16.06
CA ASP A 122 -14.20 -8.48 16.94
C ASP A 122 -13.17 -8.09 18.01
N MET A 123 -13.60 -8.07 19.27
CA MET A 123 -12.78 -7.62 20.40
C MET A 123 -11.52 -8.46 20.60
N ALA A 124 -11.54 -9.74 20.25
CA ALA A 124 -10.37 -10.62 20.39
C ALA A 124 -9.24 -10.20 19.44
N ARG A 125 -9.54 -10.02 18.15
CA ARG A 125 -8.54 -9.51 17.18
C ARG A 125 -8.15 -8.07 17.45
N LYS A 126 -9.12 -7.21 17.81
CA LYS A 126 -8.86 -5.80 18.13
C LYS A 126 -7.87 -5.66 19.28
N ARG A 127 -7.91 -6.55 20.29
CA ARG A 127 -6.93 -6.58 21.38
C ARG A 127 -5.50 -6.88 20.89
N VAL A 128 -5.34 -7.81 19.94
CA VAL A 128 -4.03 -8.13 19.34
C VAL A 128 -3.50 -6.91 18.57
N ALA A 129 -4.34 -6.30 17.72
CA ALA A 129 -3.98 -5.10 16.98
C ALA A 129 -3.57 -3.95 17.92
N ALA A 130 -4.33 -3.73 19.00
CA ALA A 130 -4.04 -2.70 20.00
C ALA A 130 -2.67 -2.90 20.69
N GLU A 131 -2.32 -4.15 21.03
CA GLU A 131 -1.05 -4.44 21.69
C GLU A 131 0.15 -4.17 20.78
N ILE A 132 0.09 -4.65 19.53
CA ILE A 132 1.16 -4.40 18.55
C ILE A 132 1.26 -2.89 18.29
N LEU A 133 0.13 -2.22 18.04
CA LEU A 133 0.06 -0.79 17.74
C LEU A 133 0.67 0.09 18.84
N ARG A 134 0.37 -0.18 20.11
CA ARG A 134 0.90 0.59 21.26
C ARG A 134 2.42 0.58 21.29
N ARG A 135 3.02 -0.59 21.05
CA ARG A 135 4.48 -0.77 21.03
C ARG A 135 5.10 -0.15 19.79
N SER A 136 4.45 -0.30 18.63
CA SER A 136 4.87 0.33 17.38
C SER A 136 4.79 1.86 17.42
N LEU A 137 3.81 2.45 18.10
CA LEU A 137 3.72 3.91 18.29
C LEU A 137 4.90 4.45 19.12
N THR A 138 5.34 3.68 20.11
CA THR A 138 6.51 4.03 20.93
C THR A 138 7.77 4.03 20.07
N ALA A 139 8.03 2.94 19.34
CA ALA A 139 9.14 2.85 18.40
C ALA A 139 9.04 3.88 17.26
N GLY A 140 7.82 4.21 16.82
CA GLY A 140 7.54 5.14 15.74
C GLY A 140 8.11 6.53 15.96
N ARG A 141 8.31 6.95 17.21
CA ARG A 141 8.98 8.22 17.57
C ARG A 141 10.40 8.33 17.00
N GLU A 142 11.04 7.20 16.69
CA GLU A 142 12.40 7.12 16.15
C GLU A 142 12.48 7.14 14.61
N LEU A 143 11.36 7.18 13.89
CA LEU A 143 11.33 7.18 12.41
C LEU A 143 12.05 8.41 11.83
N ARG A 144 12.99 8.17 10.91
CA ARG A 144 13.92 9.16 10.35
C ARG A 144 13.66 9.44 8.87
N PHE A 145 13.27 8.43 8.10
CA PHE A 145 13.08 8.53 6.66
C PHE A 145 11.66 8.94 6.30
N LEU A 146 11.51 9.71 5.21
CA LEU A 146 10.23 10.31 4.82
C LEU A 146 9.11 9.28 4.61
N ARG A 147 9.41 8.11 4.04
CA ARG A 147 8.40 7.05 3.84
C ARG A 147 7.88 6.50 5.17
N GLY A 148 8.78 6.20 6.12
CA GLY A 148 8.38 5.80 7.48
C GLY A 148 7.55 6.89 8.17
N GLN A 149 8.00 8.14 8.11
CA GLN A 149 7.29 9.28 8.69
C GLN A 149 5.92 9.54 8.04
N ALA A 150 5.77 9.28 6.74
CA ALA A 150 4.50 9.37 6.05
C ALA A 150 3.49 8.34 6.58
N TRP A 151 3.92 7.09 6.83
CA TRP A 151 3.08 6.09 7.51
C TRP A 151 2.72 6.50 8.94
N GLY A 152 3.68 7.05 9.69
CA GLY A 152 3.45 7.57 11.03
C GLY A 152 2.41 8.69 11.05
N LEU A 153 2.55 9.67 10.14
CA LEU A 153 1.60 10.77 9.98
C LEU A 153 0.19 10.26 9.67
N ALA A 154 0.06 9.36 8.69
CA ALA A 154 -1.23 8.80 8.32
C ALA A 154 -1.86 8.00 9.46
N THR A 155 -1.05 7.23 10.21
CA THR A 155 -1.51 6.48 11.39
C THR A 155 -2.06 7.40 12.47
N CYS A 156 -1.33 8.46 12.82
CA CYS A 156 -1.81 9.43 13.79
C CYS A 156 -3.09 10.12 13.30
N GLY A 157 -3.13 10.53 12.03
CA GLY A 157 -4.32 11.14 11.42
C GLY A 157 -5.55 10.24 11.46
N LEU A 158 -5.39 8.95 11.16
CA LEU A 158 -6.47 7.95 11.26
C LEU A 158 -7.02 7.85 12.69
N LEU A 159 -6.14 7.64 13.68
CA LEU A 159 -6.54 7.47 15.08
C LEU A 159 -7.22 8.71 15.66
N LEU A 160 -6.73 9.91 15.29
CA LEU A 160 -7.31 11.18 15.73
C LEU A 160 -8.68 11.44 15.08
N ASN A 161 -8.86 11.08 13.80
CA ASN A 161 -10.14 11.24 13.11
C ASN A 161 -11.24 10.33 13.70
N GLU A 162 -10.92 9.07 14.01
CA GLU A 162 -11.88 8.09 14.57
C GLU A 162 -12.33 8.42 15.99
N ARG A 163 -11.47 9.07 16.80
CA ARG A 163 -11.86 9.53 18.14
C ARG A 163 -13.00 10.56 18.08
N SER A 164 -13.06 11.36 17.01
CA SER A 164 -14.15 12.32 16.81
C SER A 164 -15.52 11.63 16.68
N GLY A 165 -15.55 10.31 16.48
CA GLY A 165 -16.74 9.47 16.36
C GLY A 165 -16.93 8.42 17.47
N ASP A 166 -16.58 8.74 18.73
CA ASP A 166 -16.79 7.90 19.94
C ASP A 166 -15.92 6.62 20.07
N SER A 167 -14.94 6.39 19.18
CA SER A 167 -13.99 5.28 19.34
C SER A 167 -12.88 5.59 20.36
N ALA A 168 -12.68 4.69 21.33
CA ALA A 168 -11.58 4.80 22.28
C ALA A 168 -10.22 4.60 21.60
N LEU A 169 -9.19 5.33 22.06
CA LEU A 169 -7.79 5.08 21.69
C LEU A 169 -7.28 3.81 22.40
N PRO A 170 -6.21 3.17 21.86
CA PRO A 170 -5.54 2.07 22.56
C PRO A 170 -5.09 2.50 23.97
N SER A 171 -5.12 1.56 24.92
CA SER A 171 -4.70 1.84 26.30
C SER A 171 -3.26 2.35 26.35
N GLY A 172 -3.03 3.46 27.06
CA GLY A 172 -1.72 4.09 27.18
C GLY A 172 -1.34 5.00 26.00
N VAL A 173 -2.24 5.22 25.04
CA VAL A 173 -2.07 6.19 23.95
C VAL A 173 -2.97 7.39 24.22
N THR A 174 -2.40 8.58 24.24
CA THR A 174 -3.15 9.84 24.44
C THR A 174 -3.32 10.59 23.12
N GLU A 175 -4.34 11.44 23.06
CA GLU A 175 -4.55 12.34 21.93
C GLU A 175 -3.39 13.35 21.78
N ASP A 176 -2.85 13.84 22.90
CA ASP A 176 -1.73 14.78 22.90
C ASP A 176 -0.48 14.14 22.29
N ASP A 177 -0.17 12.89 22.66
CA ASP A 177 0.95 12.13 22.08
C ASP A 177 0.79 11.95 20.56
N LEU A 178 -0.41 11.59 20.10
CA LEU A 178 -0.71 11.42 18.68
C LEU A 178 -0.63 12.75 17.92
N THR A 179 -1.11 13.83 18.53
CA THR A 179 -1.07 15.17 17.93
C THR A 179 0.35 15.70 17.83
N GLU A 180 1.18 15.50 18.86
CA GLU A 180 2.59 15.86 18.85
C GLU A 180 3.33 15.09 17.74
N LEU A 181 3.14 13.77 17.67
CA LEU A 181 3.73 12.91 16.63
C LEU A 181 3.29 13.31 15.22
N ALA A 182 1.98 13.52 15.01
CA ALA A 182 1.44 13.96 13.73
C ALA A 182 2.07 15.28 13.28
N ASN A 183 2.10 16.28 14.16
CA ASN A 183 2.72 17.57 13.85
C ASN A 183 4.21 17.42 13.54
N ALA A 184 4.93 16.58 14.27
CA ALA A 184 6.36 16.36 14.06
C ALA A 184 6.67 15.66 12.72
N PHE A 185 5.84 14.70 12.29
CA PHE A 185 5.99 14.07 10.97
C PHE A 185 5.56 15.00 9.83
N GLU A 186 4.41 15.67 9.98
CA GLU A 186 3.92 16.65 9.00
C GLU A 186 4.95 17.76 8.75
N GLN A 187 5.51 18.34 9.82
CA GLN A 187 6.54 19.37 9.69
C GLN A 187 7.77 18.89 8.94
N ARG A 188 8.19 17.63 9.13
CA ARG A 188 9.34 17.05 8.41
C ARG A 188 9.04 16.87 6.93
N LEU A 189 7.86 16.35 6.57
CA LEU A 189 7.44 16.25 5.17
C LEU A 189 7.34 17.63 4.50
N LEU A 190 6.69 18.60 5.15
CA LEU A 190 6.58 19.97 4.63
C LEU A 190 7.94 20.67 4.53
N ALA A 191 8.85 20.44 5.49
CA ALA A 191 10.22 20.96 5.42
C ALA A 191 11.00 20.34 4.26
N ALA A 192 10.90 19.03 4.04
CA ALA A 192 11.53 18.36 2.91
C ALA A 192 11.03 18.89 1.56
N TYR A 193 9.71 19.10 1.42
CA TYR A 193 9.11 19.74 0.25
C TYR A 193 9.66 21.16 0.04
N ARG A 194 9.67 22.00 1.09
CA ARG A 194 10.20 23.37 0.99
C ARG A 194 11.68 23.42 0.63
N ALA A 195 12.47 22.45 1.11
CA ALA A 195 13.90 22.40 0.89
C ALA A 195 14.27 22.01 -0.57
N HIS A 196 13.46 21.19 -1.23
CA HIS A 196 13.77 20.68 -2.56
C HIS A 196 12.91 21.26 -3.67
N ARG A 197 11.76 21.89 -3.36
CA ARG A 197 10.91 22.43 -4.41
C ARG A 197 11.61 23.55 -5.17
N THR A 198 11.48 23.54 -6.49
CA THR A 198 11.82 24.64 -7.40
C THR A 198 10.62 24.93 -8.29
N GLU A 199 10.77 25.78 -9.30
CA GLU A 199 9.72 26.03 -10.28
C GLU A 199 9.35 24.75 -11.05
N ASP A 200 10.37 24.01 -11.51
CA ASP A 200 10.27 22.82 -12.36
C ASP A 200 10.28 21.48 -11.60
N TRP A 201 10.56 21.52 -10.29
CA TRP A 201 10.64 20.33 -9.44
C TRP A 201 9.77 20.50 -8.21
N ARG A 202 8.57 19.90 -8.22
CA ARG A 202 7.60 20.00 -7.11
C ARG A 202 7.60 18.73 -6.27
N TRP A 203 8.75 18.37 -5.74
CA TRP A 203 8.93 17.12 -4.99
C TRP A 203 9.68 17.31 -3.66
N PHE A 204 9.56 16.31 -2.79
CA PHE A 204 10.10 16.30 -1.42
C PHE A 204 11.60 16.07 -1.34
N GLU A 205 12.20 15.55 -2.42
CA GLU A 205 13.56 15.03 -2.49
C GLU A 205 14.17 15.36 -3.86
N PRO A 206 15.50 15.28 -4.02
CA PRO A 206 16.16 15.48 -5.32
C PRO A 206 15.76 14.44 -6.38
N GLN A 207 15.25 13.29 -5.95
CA GLN A 207 14.90 12.18 -6.82
C GLN A 207 13.57 11.54 -6.39
N ILE A 208 12.74 11.19 -7.36
CA ILE A 208 11.57 10.33 -7.23
C ILE A 208 12.07 8.89 -7.33
N THR A 209 11.92 8.11 -6.26
CA THR A 209 12.44 6.74 -6.17
C THR A 209 11.29 5.73 -6.16
N TYR A 210 10.96 5.13 -5.02
CA TYR A 210 9.94 4.10 -4.86
C TYR A 210 8.81 4.53 -3.93
N ALA A 211 7.66 3.87 -4.08
CA ALA A 211 6.45 4.04 -3.29
C ALA A 211 6.01 5.52 -3.18
N ASN A 212 6.29 6.33 -4.20
CA ASN A 212 6.26 7.79 -4.09
C ASN A 212 4.87 8.36 -3.83
N GLY A 213 3.80 7.66 -4.23
CA GLY A 213 2.44 8.07 -3.87
C GLY A 213 2.22 8.21 -2.36
N LEU A 214 3.05 7.56 -1.52
CA LEU A 214 2.94 7.59 -0.07
C LEU A 214 3.09 8.99 0.54
N LEU A 215 4.01 9.82 0.02
CA LEU A 215 4.28 11.15 0.59
C LEU A 215 3.08 12.10 0.47
N PRO A 216 2.51 12.34 -0.73
CA PRO A 216 1.29 13.13 -0.85
C PRO A 216 0.08 12.45 -0.19
N TRP A 217 -0.03 11.11 -0.24
CA TRP A 217 -1.10 10.37 0.43
C TRP A 217 -1.17 10.70 1.93
N ALA A 218 -0.04 10.67 2.64
CA ALA A 218 -0.01 10.96 4.06
C ALA A 218 -0.45 12.40 4.38
N LEU A 219 -0.13 13.37 3.51
CA LEU A 219 -0.60 14.74 3.64
C LEU A 219 -2.10 14.88 3.37
N PHE A 220 -2.66 14.15 2.40
CA PHE A 220 -4.12 14.10 2.21
C PHE A 220 -4.84 13.51 3.42
N VAL A 221 -4.31 12.43 4.01
CA VAL A 221 -4.85 11.85 5.25
C VAL A 221 -4.79 12.86 6.40
N ALA A 222 -3.65 13.54 6.59
CA ALA A 222 -3.50 14.56 7.62
C ALA A 222 -4.45 15.74 7.42
N TYR A 223 -4.61 16.22 6.17
CA TYR A 223 -5.54 17.29 5.84
C TYR A 223 -6.99 16.94 6.20
N ARG A 224 -7.44 15.70 5.93
CA ARG A 224 -8.81 15.28 6.26
C ARG A 224 -9.08 15.31 7.77
N TYR A 225 -8.06 15.16 8.59
CA TYR A 225 -8.16 15.28 10.04
C TYR A 225 -8.21 16.75 10.51
N HIS A 226 -7.29 17.62 10.08
CA HIS A 226 -7.12 18.96 10.69
C HIS A 226 -7.49 20.15 9.80
N GLY A 227 -7.68 19.95 8.49
CA GLY A 227 -8.11 20.98 7.54
C GLY A 227 -7.08 22.08 7.19
N LYS A 228 -5.80 21.97 7.57
CA LYS A 228 -4.78 23.00 7.28
C LYS A 228 -4.54 23.15 5.77
N ARG A 229 -4.69 24.38 5.28
CA ARG A 229 -4.60 24.71 3.84
C ARG A 229 -3.21 24.44 3.23
N GLU A 230 -2.14 24.70 3.97
CA GLU A 230 -0.76 24.44 3.49
C GLU A 230 -0.56 22.94 3.21
N THR A 231 -1.05 22.07 4.09
CA THR A 231 -0.97 20.61 3.93
C THR A 231 -1.68 20.16 2.66
N LEU A 232 -2.91 20.62 2.42
CA LEU A 232 -3.63 20.31 1.18
C LEU A 232 -2.90 20.82 -0.06
N GLN A 233 -2.38 22.05 0.00
CA GLN A 233 -1.66 22.65 -1.12
C GLN A 233 -0.45 21.80 -1.50
N VAL A 234 0.39 21.42 -0.53
CA VAL A 234 1.58 20.59 -0.79
C VAL A 234 1.17 19.19 -1.26
N ALA A 235 0.13 18.60 -0.68
CA ALA A 235 -0.38 17.30 -1.11
C ALA A 235 -0.79 17.32 -2.60
N LYS A 236 -1.57 18.34 -3.02
CA LYS A 236 -1.99 18.50 -4.41
C LYS A 236 -0.83 18.79 -5.36
N GLU A 237 0.00 19.80 -5.05
CA GLU A 237 1.12 20.20 -5.91
C GLU A 237 2.08 19.03 -6.15
N SER A 238 2.44 18.30 -5.10
CA SER A 238 3.37 17.16 -5.23
C SER A 238 2.72 15.95 -5.89
N PHE A 239 1.43 15.69 -5.67
CA PHE A 239 0.73 14.59 -6.31
C PHE A 239 0.51 14.84 -7.80
N ASP A 240 0.06 16.03 -8.19
CA ASP A 240 -0.14 16.41 -9.59
C ASP A 240 1.20 16.39 -10.36
N PHE A 241 2.29 16.78 -9.71
CA PHE A 241 3.64 16.64 -10.24
C PHE A 241 4.04 15.17 -10.44
N LEU A 242 3.78 14.32 -9.45
CA LEU A 242 4.03 12.88 -9.56
C LEU A 242 3.23 12.25 -10.71
N LEU A 243 1.96 12.62 -10.87
CA LEU A 243 1.12 12.19 -11.98
C LEU A 243 1.70 12.59 -13.33
N THR A 244 2.26 13.80 -13.42
CA THR A 244 2.95 14.25 -14.64
C THR A 244 4.19 13.41 -14.94
N LYS A 245 5.00 13.11 -13.91
CA LYS A 245 6.20 12.28 -14.06
C LYS A 245 5.86 10.83 -14.40
N MET A 246 4.75 10.31 -13.87
CA MET A 246 4.27 8.94 -14.06
C MET A 246 3.20 8.81 -15.18
N SER A 247 3.18 9.73 -16.15
CA SER A 247 2.30 9.65 -17.31
C SER A 247 3.06 9.14 -18.55
N GLY A 248 2.51 8.10 -19.16
CA GLY A 248 2.94 7.57 -20.46
C GLY A 248 2.24 8.25 -21.64
N ARG A 249 2.40 7.67 -22.83
CA ARG A 249 1.66 8.08 -24.03
C ARG A 249 0.16 7.89 -23.82
N ASP A 250 -0.65 8.77 -24.40
CA ASP A 250 -2.11 8.71 -24.32
C ASP A 250 -2.68 8.71 -22.89
N GLY A 251 -1.89 9.18 -21.91
CA GLY A 251 -2.30 9.33 -20.52
C GLY A 251 -2.34 8.04 -19.71
N VAL A 252 -1.77 6.92 -20.21
CA VAL A 252 -1.62 5.68 -19.43
C VAL A 252 -0.69 5.90 -18.24
N ILE A 253 -0.86 5.12 -17.18
CA ILE A 253 0.08 5.14 -16.06
C ILE A 253 1.41 4.54 -16.53
N ARG A 254 2.50 5.25 -16.29
CA ARG A 254 3.88 4.79 -16.48
C ARG A 254 4.66 5.05 -15.21
N PRO A 255 4.81 4.07 -14.31
CA PRO A 255 5.62 4.25 -13.11
C PRO A 255 7.06 4.63 -13.45
N VAL A 256 7.69 5.40 -12.55
CA VAL A 256 9.13 5.63 -12.62
C VAL A 256 9.84 4.29 -12.44
N GLY A 257 10.69 3.95 -13.39
CA GLY A 257 11.48 2.72 -13.35
C GLY A 257 12.50 2.71 -12.22
N ASN A 258 12.67 1.58 -11.55
CA ASN A 258 13.65 1.46 -10.46
C ASN A 258 15.11 1.38 -10.95
N ARG A 259 15.33 1.22 -12.27
CA ARG A 259 16.65 1.22 -12.91
C ARG A 259 17.06 2.61 -13.37
N GLY A 260 17.34 3.49 -12.40
CA GLY A 260 17.82 4.85 -12.65
C GLY A 260 16.93 5.94 -12.06
N TRP A 261 15.72 5.58 -11.60
CA TRP A 261 14.79 6.48 -10.91
C TRP A 261 14.48 7.74 -11.74
N CYS A 262 14.01 8.82 -11.10
CA CYS A 262 13.73 10.08 -11.79
C CYS A 262 14.24 11.27 -11.00
N ASP A 263 15.06 12.09 -11.64
CA ASP A 263 15.48 13.41 -11.16
C ASP A 263 15.00 14.50 -12.14
N ALA A 264 15.52 15.71 -12.01
CA ALA A 264 15.14 16.84 -12.86
C ALA A 264 15.50 16.63 -14.34
N GLU A 265 16.55 15.86 -14.64
CA GLU A 265 17.12 15.69 -15.97
C GLU A 265 16.79 14.32 -16.58
N HIS A 266 16.62 13.30 -15.75
CA HIS A 266 16.44 11.91 -16.15
C HIS A 266 15.15 11.30 -15.58
N ARG A 267 14.55 10.39 -16.35
CA ARG A 267 13.50 9.49 -15.88
C ARG A 267 13.72 8.11 -16.48
N ALA A 268 13.85 7.10 -15.63
CA ALA A 268 13.82 5.71 -16.03
C ALA A 268 12.38 5.27 -16.37
N ASP A 269 12.21 4.61 -17.52
CA ASP A 269 10.90 4.14 -18.01
C ASP A 269 10.63 2.66 -17.71
N TRP A 270 11.65 1.91 -17.30
CA TRP A 270 11.61 0.45 -17.27
C TRP A 270 11.96 -0.15 -15.92
N ASP A 271 11.54 -1.40 -15.74
CA ASP A 271 11.40 -2.02 -14.43
C ASP A 271 10.30 -1.29 -13.63
N GLN A 272 9.12 -1.15 -14.28
CA GLN A 272 7.93 -0.53 -13.70
C GLN A 272 7.34 -1.49 -12.68
N GLN A 273 7.21 -1.03 -11.43
CA GLN A 273 6.84 -1.88 -10.31
C GLN A 273 5.34 -1.75 -9.95
N PRO A 274 4.62 -2.85 -9.73
CA PRO A 274 3.23 -2.84 -9.26
C PRO A 274 2.97 -2.00 -8.00
N ILE A 275 3.94 -1.96 -7.08
CA ILE A 275 3.80 -1.18 -5.84
C ILE A 275 3.63 0.31 -6.14
N ASP A 276 4.34 0.87 -7.11
CA ASP A 276 4.23 2.29 -7.44
C ASP A 276 2.86 2.64 -8.01
N VAL A 277 2.28 1.74 -8.82
CA VAL A 277 0.91 1.87 -9.34
C VAL A 277 -0.11 1.83 -8.21
N MET A 278 0.03 0.87 -7.29
CA MET A 278 -0.85 0.76 -6.13
C MET A 278 -0.73 1.97 -5.19
N LYS A 279 0.48 2.49 -4.95
CA LYS A 279 0.66 3.70 -4.13
C LYS A 279 0.09 4.95 -4.80
N LEU A 280 0.16 5.03 -6.12
CA LEU A 280 -0.50 6.10 -6.89
C LEU A 280 -2.03 6.01 -6.77
N ALA A 281 -2.61 4.80 -6.86
CA ALA A 281 -4.04 4.58 -6.66
C ALA A 281 -4.49 4.92 -5.23
N LEU A 282 -3.69 4.55 -4.22
CA LEU A 282 -3.94 4.86 -2.81
C LEU A 282 -3.98 6.37 -2.57
N ALA A 283 -2.99 7.11 -3.10
CA ALA A 283 -2.94 8.57 -3.03
C ALA A 283 -4.10 9.22 -3.77
N ALA A 284 -4.45 8.73 -4.96
CA ALA A 284 -5.57 9.22 -5.74
C ALA A 284 -6.91 9.06 -5.02
N ARG A 285 -7.15 7.91 -4.38
CA ARG A 285 -8.37 7.70 -3.58
C ARG A 285 -8.47 8.70 -2.43
N GLU A 286 -7.39 8.96 -1.71
CA GLU A 286 -7.42 9.95 -0.62
C GLU A 286 -7.51 11.39 -1.14
N ALA A 287 -6.88 11.71 -2.28
CA ALA A 287 -7.05 12.99 -2.94
C ALA A 287 -8.50 13.23 -3.34
N TYR A 288 -9.17 12.22 -3.91
CA TYR A 288 -10.61 12.26 -4.21
C TYR A 288 -11.44 12.47 -2.94
N ARG A 289 -11.20 11.69 -1.87
CA ARG A 289 -11.90 11.86 -0.59
C ARG A 289 -11.70 13.23 0.05
N ALA A 290 -10.52 13.83 -0.13
CA ALA A 290 -10.18 15.13 0.44
C ALA A 290 -10.75 16.31 -0.35
N THR A 291 -10.99 16.15 -1.65
CA THR A 291 -11.29 17.29 -2.56
C THR A 291 -12.61 17.16 -3.33
N GLY A 292 -13.11 15.95 -3.52
CA GLY A 292 -14.25 15.64 -4.40
C GLY A 292 -13.94 15.76 -5.90
N ASP A 293 -12.68 15.96 -6.30
CA ASP A 293 -12.31 16.16 -7.71
C ASP A 293 -12.23 14.83 -8.47
N GLU A 294 -13.09 14.67 -9.48
CA GLU A 294 -13.19 13.42 -10.25
C GLU A 294 -11.93 13.07 -11.04
N VAL A 295 -11.03 14.02 -11.28
CA VAL A 295 -9.75 13.73 -11.91
C VAL A 295 -8.97 12.66 -11.15
N TYR A 296 -9.08 12.63 -9.82
CA TYR A 296 -8.38 11.66 -8.98
C TYR A 296 -9.05 10.29 -8.99
N ARG A 297 -10.39 10.23 -9.04
CA ARG A 297 -11.09 8.95 -9.24
C ARG A 297 -10.73 8.33 -10.59
N GLU A 298 -10.55 9.16 -11.62
CA GLU A 298 -10.09 8.71 -12.94
C GLU A 298 -8.62 8.20 -12.91
N VAL A 299 -7.75 8.76 -12.07
CA VAL A 299 -6.40 8.19 -11.83
C VAL A 299 -6.51 6.76 -11.28
N VAL A 300 -7.40 6.49 -10.31
CA VAL A 300 -7.60 5.14 -9.77
C VAL A 300 -7.99 4.16 -10.89
N ARG A 301 -8.90 4.56 -11.78
CA ARG A 301 -9.29 3.75 -12.94
C ARG A 301 -8.08 3.42 -13.82
N ARG A 302 -7.25 4.40 -14.14
CA ARG A 302 -6.05 4.19 -14.97
C ARG A 302 -5.02 3.30 -14.28
N CYS A 303 -4.80 3.46 -12.97
CA CYS A 303 -3.94 2.57 -12.19
C CYS A 303 -4.42 1.12 -12.24
N ARG A 304 -5.74 0.90 -12.07
CA ARG A 304 -6.34 -0.43 -12.22
C ARG A 304 -6.10 -0.99 -13.62
N ASN A 305 -6.32 -0.20 -14.66
CA ASN A 305 -6.19 -0.67 -16.03
C ASN A 305 -4.75 -1.05 -16.42
N TRP A 306 -3.74 -0.45 -15.79
CA TRP A 306 -2.33 -0.78 -16.03
C TRP A 306 -2.04 -2.28 -15.78
N PHE A 307 -2.67 -2.86 -14.75
CA PHE A 307 -2.56 -4.30 -14.46
C PHE A 307 -3.15 -5.20 -15.56
N TYR A 308 -4.07 -4.67 -16.37
CA TYR A 308 -4.78 -5.37 -17.44
C TYR A 308 -4.25 -5.09 -18.85
N GLY A 309 -3.16 -4.33 -18.97
CA GLY A 309 -2.53 -4.06 -20.27
C GLY A 309 -2.68 -2.64 -20.78
N ASP A 310 -3.38 -1.72 -20.09
CA ASP A 310 -3.29 -0.28 -20.42
C ASP A 310 -1.95 0.28 -19.90
N ASN A 311 -0.86 -0.25 -20.43
CA ASN A 311 0.53 0.05 -20.09
C ASN A 311 1.37 0.11 -21.36
N ASP A 312 2.67 0.39 -21.22
CA ASP A 312 3.56 0.65 -22.36
C ASP A 312 3.70 -0.51 -23.35
N LEU A 313 3.43 -1.75 -22.93
CA LEU A 313 3.55 -2.94 -23.77
C LEU A 313 2.21 -3.57 -24.13
N GLY A 314 1.07 -2.97 -23.76
CA GLY A 314 -0.25 -3.54 -24.07
C GLY A 314 -0.53 -4.88 -23.38
N THR A 315 0.31 -5.29 -22.42
CA THR A 315 0.35 -6.67 -21.91
C THR A 315 -0.12 -6.74 -20.46
N PRO A 316 -1.03 -7.65 -20.09
CA PRO A 316 -1.50 -7.78 -18.71
C PRO A 316 -0.38 -8.30 -17.78
N LEU A 317 -0.31 -7.74 -16.57
CA LEU A 317 0.53 -8.25 -15.49
C LEU A 317 -0.27 -9.10 -14.51
N ALA A 318 -1.54 -8.75 -14.28
CA ALA A 318 -2.42 -9.50 -13.40
C ALA A 318 -3.03 -10.72 -14.12
N ASP A 319 -3.21 -11.80 -13.36
CA ASP A 319 -4.02 -12.94 -13.76
C ASP A 319 -5.27 -13.04 -12.87
N PRO A 320 -6.45 -12.67 -13.38
CA PRO A 320 -7.70 -12.74 -12.64
C PRO A 320 -8.16 -14.16 -12.28
N SER A 321 -7.67 -15.19 -12.98
CA SER A 321 -8.08 -16.57 -12.74
C SER A 321 -7.62 -17.09 -11.38
N ASP A 322 -6.54 -16.54 -10.83
CA ASP A 322 -6.01 -16.94 -9.51
C ASP A 322 -5.58 -15.78 -8.60
N GLY A 323 -5.64 -14.53 -9.09
CA GLY A 323 -5.32 -13.34 -8.30
C GLY A 323 -3.84 -12.97 -8.27
N SER A 324 -3.00 -13.63 -9.07
CA SER A 324 -1.56 -13.39 -9.09
C SER A 324 -1.17 -12.20 -9.99
N CYS A 325 -0.01 -11.59 -9.76
CA CYS A 325 0.51 -10.49 -10.58
C CYS A 325 1.99 -10.69 -10.88
N CYS A 326 2.42 -10.37 -12.10
CA CYS A 326 3.84 -10.27 -12.46
C CYS A 326 4.57 -9.20 -11.64
N ASP A 327 5.84 -9.45 -11.32
CA ASP A 327 6.65 -8.59 -10.43
C ASP A 327 7.00 -7.21 -11.03
N GLY A 328 6.93 -7.05 -12.35
CA GLY A 328 7.19 -5.76 -12.99
C GLY A 328 7.14 -5.84 -14.49
N LEU A 329 7.18 -4.67 -15.14
CA LEU A 329 7.22 -4.54 -16.59
C LEU A 329 8.62 -4.10 -17.04
N ASN A 330 9.30 -4.98 -17.77
CA ASN A 330 10.61 -4.75 -18.37
C ASN A 330 10.45 -4.39 -19.86
N PRO A 331 11.51 -3.91 -20.55
CA PRO A 331 11.44 -3.56 -21.97
C PRO A 331 11.02 -4.73 -22.87
N ASP A 332 11.33 -5.96 -22.45
CA ASP A 332 11.08 -7.22 -23.14
C ASP A 332 9.80 -7.93 -22.70
N GLY A 333 9.07 -7.37 -21.72
CA GLY A 333 7.80 -7.90 -21.24
C GLY A 333 7.69 -8.00 -19.71
N PRO A 334 6.58 -8.58 -19.22
CA PRO A 334 6.40 -8.79 -17.78
C PRO A 334 7.45 -9.75 -17.20
N ASN A 335 7.98 -9.41 -16.01
CA ASN A 335 8.72 -10.38 -15.20
C ASN A 335 7.76 -11.52 -14.80
N PRO A 336 8.04 -12.78 -15.17
CA PRO A 336 7.08 -13.87 -14.97
C PRO A 336 6.91 -14.29 -13.51
N ASN A 337 7.82 -13.89 -12.60
CA ASN A 337 7.68 -14.13 -11.16
C ASN A 337 6.47 -13.36 -10.59
N ARG A 338 5.89 -13.90 -9.52
CA ARG A 338 4.65 -13.39 -8.90
C ARG A 338 4.78 -13.40 -7.39
N GLY A 339 5.60 -12.51 -6.85
CA GLY A 339 5.86 -12.39 -5.41
C GLY A 339 4.68 -11.85 -4.61
N ALA A 340 4.89 -11.70 -3.31
CA ALA A 340 3.92 -11.13 -2.38
C ALA A 340 3.59 -9.67 -2.73
N GLU A 341 4.60 -8.82 -2.90
CA GLU A 341 4.40 -7.39 -3.13
C GLU A 341 3.56 -7.10 -4.39
N SER A 342 3.86 -7.77 -5.49
CA SER A 342 3.14 -7.58 -6.76
C SER A 342 1.70 -8.10 -6.69
N THR A 343 1.51 -9.29 -6.11
CA THR A 343 0.18 -9.87 -5.87
C THR A 343 -0.67 -8.96 -5.00
N ILE A 344 -0.15 -8.50 -3.86
CA ILE A 344 -0.89 -7.60 -2.96
C ILE A 344 -1.16 -6.26 -3.62
N SER A 345 -0.21 -5.71 -4.39
CA SER A 345 -0.39 -4.44 -5.09
C SER A 345 -1.55 -4.48 -6.08
N TYR A 346 -1.67 -5.56 -6.84
CA TYR A 346 -2.82 -5.80 -7.72
C TYR A 346 -4.13 -5.89 -6.93
N LEU A 347 -4.18 -6.76 -5.91
CA LEU A 347 -5.41 -7.02 -5.16
C LEU A 347 -5.88 -5.80 -4.36
N LEU A 348 -4.96 -4.98 -3.84
CA LEU A 348 -5.28 -3.70 -3.20
C LEU A 348 -5.78 -2.68 -4.21
N THR A 349 -5.20 -2.63 -5.41
CA THR A 349 -5.68 -1.71 -6.46
C THR A 349 -7.10 -2.06 -6.89
N GLU A 350 -7.45 -3.35 -6.98
CA GLU A 350 -8.84 -3.79 -7.19
C GLU A 350 -9.77 -3.36 -6.05
N ALA A 351 -9.37 -3.52 -4.78
CA ALA A 351 -10.18 -3.07 -3.65
C ALA A 351 -10.40 -1.54 -3.67
N ILE A 352 -9.33 -0.78 -3.91
CA ILE A 352 -9.37 0.69 -4.04
C ILE A 352 -10.35 1.10 -5.15
N ALA A 353 -10.28 0.48 -6.32
CA ALA A 353 -11.17 0.80 -7.44
C ALA A 353 -12.64 0.45 -7.14
N ARG A 354 -12.89 -0.72 -6.52
CA ARG A 354 -14.24 -1.13 -6.11
C ARG A 354 -14.83 -0.19 -5.07
N SER A 355 -14.03 0.30 -4.12
CA SER A 355 -14.48 1.30 -3.13
C SER A 355 -14.96 2.62 -3.75
N LEU A 356 -14.61 2.86 -5.03
CA LEU A 356 -15.06 4.02 -5.82
C LEU A 356 -16.11 3.64 -6.89
N GLY A 357 -16.71 2.45 -6.80
CA GLY A 357 -17.77 2.01 -7.71
C GLY A 357 -17.31 1.58 -9.10
N PHE A 358 -16.02 1.24 -9.28
CA PHE A 358 -15.55 0.64 -10.53
C PHE A 358 -15.80 -0.88 -10.53
N GLU A 359 -17.00 -1.27 -10.97
CA GLU A 359 -17.36 -2.67 -11.22
C GLU A 359 -17.33 -2.94 -12.73
N GLU A 360 -16.21 -3.46 -13.24
CA GLU A 360 -16.16 -3.98 -14.61
C GLU A 360 -15.97 -5.50 -14.64
N ASP A 361 -16.49 -6.12 -15.70
CA ASP A 361 -16.33 -7.55 -15.99
C ASP A 361 -14.88 -7.84 -16.41
N VAL A 362 -14.03 -8.05 -15.41
CA VAL A 362 -12.59 -8.34 -15.52
C VAL A 362 -12.30 -9.46 -16.53
N ALA A 363 -13.18 -10.46 -16.61
CA ALA A 363 -13.03 -11.60 -17.52
C ALA A 363 -13.11 -11.20 -19.00
N ASN A 364 -14.01 -10.27 -19.34
CA ASN A 364 -14.21 -9.82 -20.73
C ASN A 364 -13.02 -8.98 -21.21
N ARG A 365 -12.36 -8.25 -20.30
CA ARG A 365 -11.19 -7.43 -20.63
C ARG A 365 -9.91 -8.25 -20.76
N PHE A 366 -9.68 -9.18 -19.85
CA PHE A 366 -8.57 -10.12 -19.94
C PHE A 366 -8.65 -10.97 -21.22
N ALA A 367 -9.83 -11.49 -21.56
CA ALA A 367 -10.04 -12.22 -22.81
C ALA A 367 -9.73 -11.39 -24.06
N ARG A 368 -10.11 -10.10 -24.08
CA ARG A 368 -9.78 -9.19 -25.20
C ARG A 368 -8.28 -8.92 -25.33
N ALA A 369 -7.59 -8.72 -24.21
CA ALA A 369 -6.15 -8.47 -24.20
C ALA A 369 -5.33 -9.70 -24.65
N VAL A 370 -5.75 -10.91 -24.26
CA VAL A 370 -5.09 -12.16 -24.67
C VAL A 370 -5.34 -12.49 -26.14
N VAL A 371 -6.53 -12.19 -26.68
CA VAL A 371 -6.88 -12.47 -28.09
C VAL A 371 -6.21 -11.50 -29.07
N SER A 372 -5.85 -10.28 -28.66
CA SER A 372 -5.11 -9.33 -29.52
C SER A 372 -3.62 -9.66 -29.71
N HIS A 373 -3.11 -10.74 -29.11
CA HIS A 373 -1.70 -11.13 -29.15
C HIS A 373 -1.46 -12.56 -29.71
N VAL A 374 -2.46 -13.12 -30.39
CA VAL A 374 -2.35 -14.30 -31.27
C VAL A 374 -2.64 -13.85 -32.69
#